data_AF-A0A9E1J2A4-F1
#
_entry.id   AF-A0A9E1J2A4-F1
#
_cell.length_a   1.000
_cell.length_b   1.000
_cell.length_c   1.000
_cell.angle_alpha   90.00
_cell.angle_beta   90.00
_cell.angle_gamma   90.00
#
_symmetry.space_group_name_H-M   'P 1'
#
loop_
_entity.id
_entity.type
_entity.pdbx_description
1 polymer ?
#
loop_
_entity_poly.entity_id
_entity_poly.type
_entity_poly.pdbx_seq_one_letter_code
_entity_poly.pdbx_strand_id
1 'polypeptide(L)'
;MQQLMRHTGPGYGIERCLYMLNPHLPCQSEFLQGQFVSDVRELLPILEKLIEKNGELPTIVDRHLTAFIASRIRANIDRLLFALEAAQGDAFMTKLGMLSLFAAVQSKHGPDELPHLTAWLARELEPAVDRYQGKSMRDQMRKKLKALSGGGNLVDLHACLNSENALKKDEVAKKKAMREFASAAREIGALESKEFHDSVQRLGWRIASGISTSVSFATAVIVVFS
;
A
#
# COMPACT_ATOMS: atom_id res chain seq x y z
N MET A 1 -4.20 -36.78 7.46
CA MET A 1 -2.72 -36.68 7.38
C MET A 1 -2.16 -36.96 5.99
N GLN A 2 -2.61 -37.97 5.24
CA GLN A 2 -2.12 -38.21 3.86
C GLN A 2 -2.21 -36.97 2.95
N GLN A 3 -3.30 -36.20 3.02
CA GLN A 3 -3.46 -34.96 2.26
C GLN A 3 -2.44 -33.87 2.67
N LEU A 4 -2.12 -33.77 3.96
CA LEU A 4 -1.12 -32.81 4.47
C LEU A 4 0.29 -33.17 4.01
N MET A 5 0.62 -34.46 3.92
CA MET A 5 1.94 -34.92 3.46
C MET A 5 2.15 -34.75 1.96
N ARG A 6 1.07 -34.81 1.16
CA ARG A 6 1.14 -34.58 -0.29
C ARG A 6 1.34 -33.11 -0.65
N HIS A 7 0.97 -32.21 0.25
CA HIS A 7 1.06 -30.77 0.04
C HIS A 7 2.36 -30.23 0.63
N THR A 8 3.24 -29.69 -0.21
CA THR A 8 4.59 -29.25 0.20
C THR A 8 4.69 -27.75 0.50
N GLY A 9 3.61 -27.00 0.27
CA GLY A 9 3.53 -25.56 0.55
C GLY A 9 3.66 -25.18 2.04
N PRO A 10 3.87 -23.89 2.35
CA PRO A 10 4.03 -23.38 3.71
C PRO A 10 2.86 -23.77 4.64
N GLY A 11 3.16 -24.21 5.86
CA GLY A 11 2.14 -24.64 6.83
C GLY A 11 1.60 -26.06 6.65
N TYR A 12 2.07 -26.79 5.63
CA TYR A 12 1.74 -28.20 5.34
C TYR A 12 3.00 -29.09 5.43
N GLY A 13 2.91 -30.32 4.95
CA GLY A 13 4.04 -31.26 4.92
C GLY A 13 4.29 -31.98 6.25
N ILE A 14 5.52 -32.47 6.40
CA ILE A 14 5.94 -33.27 7.55
C ILE A 14 6.00 -32.43 8.82
N GLU A 15 6.36 -31.15 8.72
CA GLU A 15 6.40 -30.21 9.84
C GLU A 15 5.01 -30.02 10.44
N ARG A 16 3.99 -29.93 9.58
CA ARG A 16 2.59 -29.83 10.04
C ARG A 16 2.15 -31.10 10.78
N CYS A 17 2.49 -32.27 10.24
CA CYS A 17 2.22 -33.55 10.92
C CYS A 17 2.96 -33.65 12.26
N LEU A 18 4.23 -33.24 12.30
CA LEU A 18 5.06 -33.23 13.50
C LEU A 18 4.39 -32.45 14.65
N TYR A 19 3.96 -31.21 14.40
CA TYR A 19 3.31 -30.41 15.43
C TYR A 19 1.90 -30.89 15.79
N MET A 20 1.15 -31.45 14.82
CA MET A 20 -0.17 -32.03 15.09
C MET A 20 -0.10 -33.27 15.98
N LEU A 21 0.90 -34.13 15.78
CA LEU A 21 1.10 -35.36 16.54
C LEU A 21 1.75 -35.10 17.91
N ASN A 22 2.43 -33.98 18.09
CA ASN A 22 3.13 -33.64 19.32
C ASN A 22 2.65 -32.28 19.86
N PRO A 23 1.54 -32.23 20.62
CA PRO A 23 0.93 -30.99 21.12
C PRO A 23 1.84 -30.10 21.97
N HIS A 24 2.83 -30.69 22.64
CA HIS A 24 3.77 -30.00 23.53
C HIS A 24 5.13 -29.73 22.90
N LEU A 25 5.33 -30.13 21.63
CA LEU A 25 6.57 -29.84 20.94
C LEU A 25 6.68 -28.34 20.68
N PRO A 26 7.76 -27.67 21.14
CA PRO A 26 7.98 -26.26 20.87
C PRO A 26 8.34 -26.04 19.39
N CYS A 27 8.16 -24.82 18.91
CA CYS A 27 8.60 -24.44 17.58
C CYS A 27 10.10 -24.75 17.40
N GLN A 28 10.46 -25.35 16.26
CA GLN A 28 11.82 -25.77 15.92
C GLN A 28 12.47 -24.82 14.91
N SER A 29 11.87 -23.64 14.73
CA SER A 29 12.39 -22.66 13.80
C SER A 29 13.75 -22.13 14.29
N GLU A 30 14.77 -22.20 13.43
CA GLU A 30 16.14 -21.82 13.76
C GLU A 30 16.26 -20.32 14.12
N PHE A 31 15.44 -19.45 13.53
CA PHE A 31 15.53 -18.01 13.80
C PHE A 31 14.95 -17.59 15.14
N LEU A 32 14.28 -18.49 15.88
CA LEU A 32 13.90 -18.22 17.26
C LEU A 32 15.13 -18.21 18.19
N GLN A 33 16.35 -18.44 17.68
CA GLN A 33 17.62 -18.30 18.42
C GLN A 33 17.63 -19.07 19.75
N GLY A 34 17.05 -20.27 19.76
CA GLY A 34 16.96 -21.14 20.93
C GLY A 34 15.87 -20.75 21.95
N GLN A 35 15.00 -19.78 21.64
CA GLN A 35 13.84 -19.46 22.45
C GLN A 35 12.81 -20.60 22.39
N PHE A 36 12.31 -20.99 23.57
CA PHE A 36 11.35 -22.09 23.70
C PHE A 36 9.92 -21.57 23.53
N VAL A 37 9.32 -21.78 22.35
CA VAL A 37 7.94 -21.36 22.04
C VAL A 37 7.03 -22.59 22.02
N SER A 38 6.28 -22.83 23.10
CA SER A 38 5.41 -24.01 23.21
C SER A 38 3.95 -23.70 22.90
N ASP A 39 3.54 -22.46 23.14
CA ASP A 39 2.22 -21.93 22.80
C ASP A 39 2.32 -20.85 21.71
N VAL A 40 1.32 -20.79 20.82
CA VAL A 40 1.26 -19.75 19.78
C VAL A 40 1.12 -18.34 20.37
N ARG A 41 0.58 -18.22 21.58
CA ARG A 41 0.50 -16.96 22.35
C ARG A 41 1.87 -16.38 22.69
N GLU A 42 2.87 -17.24 22.87
CA GLU A 42 4.24 -16.84 23.23
C GLU A 42 5.03 -16.35 22.02
N LEU A 43 4.58 -16.72 20.81
CA LEU A 43 5.31 -16.46 19.57
C LEU A 43 5.53 -14.97 19.33
N LEU A 44 4.45 -14.18 19.24
CA LEU A 44 4.56 -12.76 18.90
C LEU A 44 5.34 -11.95 19.96
N PRO A 45 5.12 -12.14 21.28
CA PRO A 45 5.96 -11.52 22.31
C PRO A 45 7.45 -11.87 22.19
N ILE A 46 7.79 -13.09 21.77
CA ILE A 46 9.19 -13.49 21.58
C ILE A 46 9.78 -12.82 20.34
N LEU A 47 9.04 -12.77 19.22
CA LEU A 47 9.48 -12.05 18.02
C LEU A 47 9.69 -10.56 18.30
N GLU A 48 8.79 -9.94 19.06
CA GLU A 48 8.91 -8.56 19.50
C GLU A 48 10.23 -8.32 20.24
N LYS A 49 10.56 -9.15 21.24
CA LYS A 49 11.82 -9.05 22.00
C LYS A 49 13.05 -9.30 21.14
N LEU A 50 12.97 -10.23 20.18
CA LEU A 50 14.07 -10.50 19.26
C LEU A 50 14.36 -9.28 18.37
N ILE A 51 13.32 -8.60 17.89
CA ILE A 51 13.47 -7.39 17.07
C ILE A 51 13.89 -6.20 17.93
N GLU A 52 13.38 -6.06 19.15
CA GLU A 52 13.84 -5.04 20.11
C GLU A 52 15.36 -5.17 20.34
N LYS A 53 15.86 -6.39 20.49
CA LYS A 53 17.28 -6.66 20.74
C LYS A 53 18.15 -6.52 19.48
N ASN A 54 17.72 -7.09 18.36
CA ASN A 54 18.56 -7.25 17.16
C ASN A 54 18.26 -6.21 16.07
N GLY A 55 17.14 -5.50 16.15
CA GLY A 55 16.65 -4.54 15.15
C GLY A 55 15.96 -5.18 13.93
N GLU A 56 16.13 -6.49 13.74
CA GLU A 56 15.59 -7.26 12.60
C GLU A 56 15.51 -8.77 12.89
N LEU A 57 14.80 -9.49 12.02
CA LEU A 57 14.81 -10.96 11.95
C LEU A 57 15.62 -11.43 10.74
N PRO A 58 16.39 -12.52 10.85
CA PRO A 58 17.22 -13.03 9.76
C PRO A 58 16.38 -13.59 8.60
N THR A 59 15.21 -14.16 8.91
CA THR A 59 14.18 -14.52 7.93
C THR A 59 12.81 -14.32 8.58
N ILE A 60 11.81 -14.03 7.75
CA ILE A 60 10.41 -13.87 8.18
C ILE A 60 9.59 -15.15 8.02
N VAL A 61 10.03 -16.07 7.15
CA VAL A 61 9.33 -17.31 6.84
C VAL A 61 10.29 -18.48 6.92
N ASP A 62 9.86 -19.52 7.63
CA ASP A 62 10.43 -20.85 7.58
C ASP A 62 9.31 -21.91 7.66
N ARG A 63 9.67 -23.15 7.31
CA ARG A 63 8.72 -24.27 7.25
C ARG A 63 8.19 -24.65 8.64
N HIS A 64 9.02 -24.61 9.67
CA HIS A 64 8.62 -24.91 11.04
C HIS A 64 7.72 -23.82 11.63
N LEU A 65 8.03 -22.52 11.48
CA LEU A 65 7.17 -21.49 12.03
C LEU A 65 5.77 -21.51 11.42
N THR A 66 5.68 -21.58 10.09
CA THR A 66 4.37 -21.61 9.41
C THR A 66 3.57 -22.84 9.81
N ALA A 67 4.18 -24.02 9.88
CA ALA A 67 3.52 -25.24 10.36
C ALA A 67 3.12 -25.18 11.84
N PHE A 68 3.94 -24.57 12.68
CA PHE A 68 3.66 -24.37 14.11
C PHE A 68 2.46 -23.46 14.31
N ILE A 69 2.47 -22.26 13.72
CA ILE A 69 1.32 -21.33 13.76
C ILE A 69 0.07 -22.06 13.29
N ALA A 70 0.17 -22.71 12.14
CA ALA A 70 -0.98 -23.27 11.49
C ALA A 70 -1.58 -24.44 12.29
N SER A 71 -0.76 -25.19 13.04
CA SER A 71 -1.22 -26.27 13.93
C SER A 71 -1.74 -25.78 15.30
N ARG A 72 -1.32 -24.60 15.76
CA ARG A 72 -1.59 -24.10 17.13
C ARG A 72 -2.61 -22.96 17.21
N ILE A 73 -2.82 -22.18 16.14
CA ILE A 73 -3.70 -20.99 16.14
C ILE A 73 -5.18 -21.32 16.39
N ARG A 74 -5.62 -22.57 16.16
CA ARG A 74 -7.02 -23.03 16.28
C ARG A 74 -8.02 -22.25 15.40
N ALA A 75 -7.58 -21.65 14.30
CA ALA A 75 -8.39 -20.85 13.39
C ALA A 75 -8.27 -21.41 11.96
N ASN A 76 -9.29 -21.19 11.12
CA ASN A 76 -9.16 -21.50 9.69
C ASN A 76 -8.31 -20.41 9.03
N ILE A 77 -7.10 -20.79 8.63
CA ILE A 77 -6.14 -19.91 7.96
C ILE A 77 -5.74 -20.44 6.58
N ASP A 78 -6.50 -21.38 6.01
CA ASP A 78 -6.14 -22.06 4.76
C ASP A 78 -5.97 -21.05 3.61
N ARG A 79 -6.80 -19.99 3.60
CA ARG A 79 -6.66 -18.88 2.65
C ARG A 79 -5.35 -18.11 2.81
N LEU A 80 -4.88 -17.91 4.04
CA LEU A 80 -3.63 -17.20 4.31
C LEU A 80 -2.42 -18.06 3.91
N LEU A 81 -2.48 -19.36 4.18
CA LEU A 81 -1.45 -20.31 3.76
C LEU A 81 -1.39 -20.42 2.22
N PHE A 82 -2.54 -20.47 1.56
CA PHE A 82 -2.61 -20.47 0.10
C PHE A 82 -2.05 -19.18 -0.50
N ALA A 83 -2.35 -18.01 0.08
CA ALA A 83 -1.77 -16.74 -0.37
C ALA A 83 -0.24 -16.72 -0.19
N LEU A 84 0.26 -17.29 0.90
CA LEU A 84 1.70 -17.42 1.15
C LEU A 84 2.39 -18.37 0.17
N GLU A 85 1.73 -19.46 -0.21
CA GLU A 85 2.21 -20.37 -1.26
C GLU A 85 2.20 -19.71 -2.64
N ALA A 86 1.13 -18.99 -2.97
CA ALA A 86 0.98 -18.27 -4.23
C ALA A 86 2.01 -17.15 -4.41
N ALA A 87 2.69 -16.72 -3.33
CA ALA A 87 3.82 -15.79 -3.42
C ALA A 87 5.00 -16.37 -4.20
N GLN A 88 5.13 -17.71 -4.29
CA GLN A 88 6.17 -18.40 -5.07
C GLN A 88 7.60 -17.89 -4.85
N GLY A 89 7.91 -17.44 -3.63
CA GLY A 89 9.23 -16.89 -3.27
C GLY A 89 9.44 -15.41 -3.58
N ASP A 90 8.42 -14.71 -4.10
CA ASP A 90 8.44 -13.24 -4.16
C ASP A 90 8.57 -12.68 -2.74
N ALA A 91 9.67 -11.96 -2.48
CA ALA A 91 10.02 -11.51 -1.14
C ALA A 91 8.96 -10.60 -0.53
N PHE A 92 8.32 -9.76 -1.35
CA PHE A 92 7.29 -8.84 -0.89
C PHE A 92 6.00 -9.57 -0.50
N MET A 93 5.48 -10.41 -1.40
CA MET A 93 4.26 -11.19 -1.18
C MET A 93 4.45 -12.20 -0.04
N THR A 94 5.66 -12.74 0.11
CA THR A 94 6.02 -13.61 1.24
C THR A 94 5.94 -12.87 2.57
N LYS A 95 6.52 -11.66 2.66
CA LYS A 95 6.43 -10.82 3.87
C LYS A 95 5.00 -10.39 4.17
N LEU A 96 4.22 -10.02 3.15
CA LEU A 96 2.82 -9.64 3.30
C LEU A 96 1.95 -10.83 3.77
N GLY A 97 2.17 -12.02 3.19
CA GLY A 97 1.51 -13.25 3.59
C GLY A 97 1.84 -13.62 5.03
N MET A 98 3.10 -13.46 5.46
CA MET A 98 3.48 -13.72 6.84
C MET A 98 2.90 -12.67 7.82
N LEU A 99 2.89 -11.40 7.45
CA LEU A 99 2.18 -10.36 8.21
C LEU A 99 0.70 -10.71 8.41
N SER A 100 0.04 -11.28 7.39
CA SER A 100 -1.35 -11.73 7.51
C SER A 100 -1.52 -12.87 8.54
N LEU A 101 -0.55 -13.79 8.61
CA LEU A 101 -0.54 -14.86 9.62
C LEU A 101 -0.30 -14.30 11.02
N PHE A 102 0.64 -13.37 11.18
CA PHE A 102 0.88 -12.72 12.47
C PHE A 102 -0.31 -11.88 12.92
N ALA A 103 -0.96 -11.15 12.02
CA ALA A 103 -2.19 -10.42 12.30
C ALA A 103 -3.31 -11.37 12.77
N ALA A 104 -3.45 -12.55 12.14
CA ALA A 104 -4.40 -13.57 12.56
C ALA A 104 -4.08 -14.14 13.95
N VAL A 105 -2.79 -14.34 14.27
CA VAL A 105 -2.36 -14.75 15.63
C VAL A 105 -2.71 -13.64 16.63
N GLN A 106 -2.31 -12.39 16.36
CA GLN A 106 -2.55 -11.25 17.25
C GLN A 106 -4.03 -11.04 17.52
N SER A 107 -4.86 -11.02 16.48
CA SER A 107 -6.30 -10.82 16.59
C SER A 107 -6.98 -11.85 17.49
N LYS A 108 -6.41 -13.06 17.59
CA LYS A 108 -7.00 -14.16 18.35
C LYS A 108 -6.41 -14.34 19.74
N HIS A 109 -5.12 -14.06 19.89
CA HIS A 109 -4.33 -14.48 21.04
C HIS A 109 -3.62 -13.31 21.73
N GLY A 110 -3.66 -12.11 21.14
CA GLY A 110 -2.83 -10.97 21.54
C GLY A 110 -1.35 -11.21 21.22
N PRO A 111 -0.44 -10.43 21.83
CA PRO A 111 -0.72 -9.27 22.69
C PRO A 111 -1.25 -8.08 21.88
N ASP A 112 -1.81 -7.09 22.56
CA ASP A 112 -2.42 -5.91 21.90
C ASP A 112 -1.38 -5.01 21.22
N GLU A 113 -0.15 -4.97 21.75
CA GLU A 113 0.90 -4.06 21.30
C GLU A 113 2.21 -4.81 20.97
N LEU A 114 2.69 -4.62 19.75
CA LEU A 114 3.94 -5.17 19.20
C LEU A 114 4.72 -4.06 18.45
N PRO A 115 5.12 -2.96 19.12
CA PRO A 115 5.63 -1.76 18.45
C PRO A 115 6.92 -2.01 17.63
N HIS A 116 7.85 -2.84 18.09
CA HIS A 116 9.09 -3.12 17.38
C HIS A 116 8.85 -4.00 16.15
N LEU A 117 8.05 -5.06 16.30
CA LEU A 117 7.68 -5.94 15.19
C LEU A 117 6.86 -5.18 14.14
N THR A 118 5.93 -4.33 14.57
CA THR A 118 5.12 -3.49 13.67
C THR A 118 6.00 -2.48 12.94
N ALA A 119 6.94 -1.84 13.62
CA ALA A 119 7.87 -0.89 13.02
C ALA A 119 8.81 -1.56 12.01
N TRP A 120 9.34 -2.74 12.36
CA TRP A 120 10.17 -3.53 11.47
C TRP A 120 9.41 -3.97 10.22
N LEU A 121 8.21 -4.55 10.37
CA LEU A 121 7.38 -4.95 9.23
C LEU A 121 6.96 -3.77 8.35
N ALA A 122 6.64 -2.62 8.96
CA ALA A 122 6.33 -1.40 8.23
C ALA A 122 7.51 -0.92 7.36
N ARG A 123 8.73 -0.99 7.89
CA ARG A 123 9.96 -0.68 7.13
C ARG A 123 10.19 -1.67 5.99
N GLU A 124 10.08 -2.97 6.28
CA GLU A 124 10.30 -4.04 5.30
C GLU A 124 9.27 -4.03 4.16
N LEU A 125 8.05 -3.56 4.44
CA LEU A 125 6.94 -3.48 3.49
C LEU A 125 6.72 -2.06 2.94
N GLU A 126 7.57 -1.08 3.27
CA GLU A 126 7.48 0.29 2.73
C GLU A 126 7.49 0.32 1.18
N PRO A 127 8.29 -0.50 0.47
CA PRO A 127 8.25 -0.57 -1.00
C PRO A 127 6.88 -0.93 -1.59
N ALA A 128 5.96 -1.51 -0.79
CA ALA A 128 4.57 -1.75 -1.22
C ALA A 128 3.88 -0.48 -1.71
N VAL A 129 4.24 0.66 -1.12
CA VAL A 129 3.60 1.94 -1.43
C VAL A 129 3.92 2.38 -2.86
N ASP A 130 5.00 1.87 -3.46
CA ASP A 130 5.35 2.21 -4.84
C ASP A 130 4.44 1.51 -5.87
N ARG A 131 3.58 0.58 -5.44
CA ARG A 131 2.49 0.02 -6.26
C ARG A 131 1.44 1.08 -6.62
N TYR A 132 1.31 2.15 -5.83
CA TYR A 132 0.44 3.27 -6.14
C TYR A 132 1.08 4.18 -7.18
N GLN A 133 0.33 4.55 -8.21
CA GLN A 133 0.79 5.35 -9.33
C GLN A 133 0.76 6.84 -9.03
N GLY A 134 -0.22 7.31 -8.25
CA GLY A 134 -0.35 8.71 -7.86
C GLY A 134 0.61 9.14 -6.75
N LYS A 135 1.35 10.24 -6.94
CA LYS A 135 2.24 10.82 -5.90
C LYS A 135 1.47 11.13 -4.61
N SER A 136 0.32 11.79 -4.71
CA SER A 136 -0.51 12.12 -3.55
C SER A 136 -0.96 10.90 -2.77
N MET A 137 -1.29 9.80 -3.47
CA MET A 137 -1.69 8.54 -2.82
C MET A 137 -0.49 7.89 -2.13
N ARG A 138 0.68 7.86 -2.78
CA ARG A 138 1.92 7.38 -2.15
C ARG A 138 2.24 8.16 -0.88
N ASP A 139 2.16 9.49 -0.93
CA ASP A 139 2.42 10.34 0.24
C ASP A 139 1.42 10.07 1.38
N GLN A 140 0.13 9.90 1.05
CA GLN A 140 -0.91 9.54 2.02
C GLN A 140 -0.65 8.16 2.64
N MET A 141 -0.30 7.16 1.83
CA MET A 141 -0.05 5.80 2.28
C MET A 141 1.23 5.70 3.10
N ARG A 142 2.32 6.41 2.73
CA ARG A 142 3.54 6.50 3.55
C ARG A 142 3.26 7.14 4.91
N LYS A 143 2.45 8.21 4.95
CA LYS A 143 2.02 8.83 6.21
C LYS A 143 1.22 7.84 7.07
N LYS A 144 0.28 7.11 6.48
CA LYS A 144 -0.52 6.11 7.20
C LYS A 144 0.34 4.96 7.73
N LEU A 145 1.27 4.45 6.91
CA LEU A 145 2.22 3.42 7.31
C LEU A 145 3.08 3.86 8.49
N LYS A 146 3.62 5.09 8.46
CA LYS A 146 4.40 5.67 9.56
C LYS A 146 3.57 5.91 10.82
N ALA A 147 2.28 6.24 10.70
CA ALA A 147 1.40 6.38 11.85
C ALA A 147 1.13 5.02 12.54
N LEU A 148 1.03 3.95 11.75
CA LEU A 148 0.78 2.60 12.26
C LEU A 148 2.05 1.90 12.79
N SER A 149 3.24 2.29 12.31
CA SER A 149 4.49 1.59 12.64
C SER A 149 4.77 1.50 14.13
N GLY A 150 4.39 2.51 14.92
CA GLY A 150 4.60 2.52 16.37
C GLY A 150 3.40 2.02 17.20
N GLY A 151 2.26 1.74 16.58
CA GLY A 151 1.01 1.43 17.29
C GLY A 151 0.87 -0.03 17.73
N GLY A 152 1.75 -0.92 17.26
CA GLY A 152 1.77 -2.31 17.70
C GLY A 152 0.65 -3.20 17.14
N ASN A 153 -0.23 -2.68 16.27
CA ASN A 153 -1.35 -3.41 15.70
C ASN A 153 -1.02 -3.94 14.28
N LEU A 154 -0.76 -5.24 14.17
CA LEU A 154 -0.46 -5.93 12.92
C LEU A 154 -1.69 -6.09 12.03
N VAL A 155 -2.90 -6.12 12.61
CA VAL A 155 -4.16 -6.19 11.85
C VAL A 155 -4.34 -4.90 11.04
N ASP A 156 -4.15 -3.74 11.69
CA ASP A 156 -4.25 -2.44 11.02
C ASP A 156 -3.14 -2.24 9.99
N LEU A 157 -1.92 -2.70 10.31
CA LEU A 157 -0.80 -2.68 9.37
C LEU A 157 -1.10 -3.51 8.11
N HIS A 158 -1.58 -4.74 8.29
CA HIS A 158 -1.97 -5.62 7.18
C HIS A 158 -3.10 -5.00 6.34
N ALA A 159 -4.14 -4.47 6.98
CA ALA A 159 -5.27 -3.84 6.29
C ALA A 159 -4.86 -2.58 5.50
N CYS A 160 -3.86 -1.84 6.00
CA CYS A 160 -3.30 -0.69 5.30
C CYS A 160 -2.58 -1.11 4.02
N LEU A 161 -1.77 -2.17 4.07
CA LEU A 161 -0.95 -2.62 2.94
C LEU A 161 -1.74 -3.45 1.92
N ASN A 162 -2.78 -4.16 2.36
CA ASN A 162 -3.61 -5.03 1.53
C ASN A 162 -4.95 -4.40 1.16
N SER A 163 -4.93 -3.20 0.57
CA SER A 163 -6.14 -2.47 0.16
C SER A 163 -6.31 -2.43 -1.35
N GLU A 164 -6.96 -3.45 -1.92
CA GLU A 164 -7.34 -3.45 -3.34
C GLU A 164 -8.22 -2.25 -3.71
N ASN A 165 -9.09 -1.83 -2.80
CA ASN A 165 -9.96 -0.67 -3.01
C ASN A 165 -9.14 0.62 -3.16
N ALA A 166 -8.05 0.78 -2.40
CA ALA A 166 -7.17 1.94 -2.54
C ALA A 166 -6.44 1.92 -3.89
N LEU A 167 -5.94 0.76 -4.34
CA LEU A 167 -5.30 0.62 -5.65
C LEU A 167 -6.27 0.96 -6.79
N LYS A 168 -7.51 0.45 -6.75
CA LYS A 168 -8.55 0.77 -7.73
C LYS A 168 -8.89 2.26 -7.75
N LYS A 169 -9.02 2.89 -6.57
CA LYS A 169 -9.27 4.33 -6.46
C LYS A 169 -8.12 5.16 -7.04
N ASP A 170 -6.88 4.77 -6.79
CA ASP A 170 -5.70 5.43 -7.35
C ASP A 170 -5.66 5.34 -8.87
N GLU A 171 -5.97 4.18 -9.44
CA GLU A 171 -6.05 4.00 -10.90
C GLU A 171 -7.12 4.90 -11.54
N VAL A 172 -8.31 4.97 -10.93
CA VAL A 172 -9.39 5.87 -11.38
C VAL A 172 -8.97 7.33 -11.27
N ALA A 173 -8.37 7.73 -10.16
CA ALA A 173 -7.89 9.10 -9.95
C ALA A 173 -6.83 9.50 -10.98
N LYS A 174 -5.90 8.59 -11.30
CA LYS A 174 -4.91 8.81 -12.36
C LYS A 174 -5.57 9.01 -13.73
N LYS A 175 -6.50 8.12 -14.11
CA LYS A 175 -7.24 8.23 -15.38
C LYS A 175 -7.96 9.58 -15.49
N LYS A 176 -8.54 10.06 -14.38
CA LYS A 176 -9.18 11.37 -14.32
C LYS A 176 -8.16 12.50 -14.52
N ALA A 177 -7.05 12.49 -13.77
CA ALA A 177 -6.00 13.52 -13.89
C ALA A 177 -5.39 13.58 -15.30
N MET A 178 -5.19 12.43 -15.96
CA MET A 178 -4.71 12.38 -17.35
C MET A 178 -5.69 13.01 -18.34
N ARG A 179 -6.99 12.83 -18.14
CA ARG A 179 -8.03 13.44 -18.98
C ARG A 179 -8.07 14.96 -18.80
N GLU A 180 -8.00 15.43 -17.56
CA GLU A 180 -7.98 16.86 -17.22
C GLU A 180 -6.73 17.54 -17.79
N PHE A 181 -5.57 16.89 -17.69
CA PHE A 181 -4.34 17.36 -18.34
C PHE A 181 -4.48 17.44 -19.86
N ALA A 182 -5.05 16.41 -20.50
CA ALA A 182 -5.24 16.41 -21.95
C ALA A 182 -6.28 17.44 -22.44
N SER A 183 -7.31 17.76 -21.64
CA SER A 183 -8.22 18.86 -21.96
C SER A 183 -7.53 20.21 -21.81
N ALA A 184 -6.80 20.43 -20.72
CA ALA A 184 -6.09 21.69 -20.49
C ALA A 184 -5.01 21.93 -21.56
N ALA A 185 -4.26 20.89 -21.94
CA ALA A 185 -3.26 20.98 -23.00
C ALA A 185 -3.88 21.32 -24.37
N ARG A 186 -5.06 20.77 -24.68
CA ARG A 186 -5.80 21.12 -25.91
C ARG A 186 -6.28 22.57 -25.89
N GLU A 187 -6.76 23.05 -24.75
CA GLU A 187 -7.20 24.43 -24.58
C GLU A 187 -6.03 25.41 -24.71
N ILE A 188 -4.89 25.13 -24.08
CA ILE A 188 -3.65 25.92 -24.24
C ILE A 188 -3.25 25.96 -25.71
N GLY A 189 -3.21 24.82 -26.40
CA GLY A 189 -2.87 24.76 -27.83
C GLY A 189 -3.86 25.53 -28.71
N ALA A 190 -5.15 25.54 -28.36
CA ALA A 190 -6.15 26.33 -29.06
C ALA A 190 -5.95 27.84 -28.85
N LEU A 191 -5.62 28.26 -27.62
CA LEU A 191 -5.32 29.66 -27.29
C LEU A 191 -4.02 30.17 -27.94
N GLU A 192 -3.00 29.31 -28.06
CA GLU A 192 -1.73 29.63 -28.72
C GLU A 192 -1.80 29.56 -30.25
N SER A 193 -2.90 29.04 -30.81
CA SER A 193 -3.05 28.93 -32.25
C SER A 193 -3.07 30.30 -32.95
N LYS A 194 -2.41 30.39 -34.11
CA LYS A 194 -2.41 31.62 -34.92
C LYS A 194 -3.82 32.08 -35.31
N GLU A 195 -4.75 31.16 -35.53
CA GLU A 195 -6.16 31.50 -35.80
C GLU A 195 -6.81 32.24 -34.63
N PHE A 196 -6.52 31.84 -33.39
CA PHE A 196 -7.02 32.55 -32.21
C PHE A 196 -6.39 33.94 -32.09
N HIS A 197 -5.07 34.06 -32.27
CA HIS A 197 -4.39 35.37 -32.28
C HIS A 197 -4.89 36.30 -33.39
N ASP A 198 -5.08 35.82 -34.61
CA ASP A 198 -5.61 36.60 -35.73
C ASP A 198 -7.08 37.00 -35.51
N SER A 199 -7.87 36.15 -34.85
CA SER A 199 -9.26 36.43 -34.52
C SER A 199 -9.37 37.49 -33.42
N VAL A 200 -8.54 37.39 -32.37
CA VAL A 200 -8.45 38.40 -31.30
C VAL A 200 -7.93 39.73 -31.83
N GLN A 201 -6.90 39.72 -32.68
CA GLN A 201 -6.43 40.94 -33.34
C GLN A 201 -7.54 41.57 -34.18
N ARG A 202 -8.22 40.80 -35.05
CA ARG A 202 -9.34 41.31 -35.86
C ARG A 202 -10.48 41.87 -35.01
N LEU A 203 -10.82 41.22 -33.90
CA LEU A 203 -11.83 41.72 -32.97
C LEU A 203 -11.37 43.01 -32.29
N GLY A 204 -10.11 43.07 -31.85
CA GLY A 204 -9.49 44.27 -31.29
C GLY A 204 -9.49 45.46 -32.26
N TRP A 205 -9.15 45.22 -33.53
CA TRP A 205 -9.22 46.22 -34.60
C TRP A 205 -10.64 46.78 -34.79
N ARG A 206 -11.68 45.93 -34.70
CA ARG A 206 -13.09 46.37 -34.84
C ARG A 206 -13.59 47.18 -33.66
N ILE A 207 -13.15 46.86 -32.44
CA ILE A 207 -13.50 47.63 -31.24
C ILE A 207 -12.77 48.99 -31.29
N ALA A 208 -11.48 48.98 -31.62
CA ALA A 208 -10.67 50.19 -31.75
C ALA A 208 -11.20 51.14 -32.83
N SER A 209 -11.60 50.61 -33.99
CA SER A 209 -12.19 51.43 -35.06
C SER A 209 -13.50 52.08 -34.62
N GLY A 210 -14.39 51.34 -33.95
CA GLY A 210 -15.65 51.90 -33.44
C GLY A 210 -15.44 53.05 -32.45
N ILE A 211 -14.48 52.93 -31.52
CA ILE A 211 -14.13 54.00 -30.58
C ILE A 211 -13.54 55.19 -31.34
N SER A 212 -12.60 54.95 -32.26
CA SER A 212 -11.95 56.01 -33.04
C SER A 212 -12.95 56.80 -33.90
N THR A 213 -13.89 56.12 -34.56
CA THR A 213 -14.96 56.77 -35.33
C THR A 213 -15.85 57.63 -34.43
N SER A 214 -16.18 57.14 -33.23
CA SER A 214 -17.00 57.89 -32.27
C SER A 214 -16.31 59.16 -31.78
N VAL A 215 -15.02 59.06 -31.44
CA VAL A 215 -14.21 60.22 -31.02
C VAL A 215 -14.04 61.22 -32.17
N SER A 216 -13.76 60.74 -33.38
CA SER A 216 -13.58 61.58 -34.57
C SER A 216 -14.88 62.29 -34.97
N PHE A 217 -16.01 61.63 -34.82
CA PHE A 217 -17.31 62.23 -35.06
C PHE A 217 -17.62 63.32 -34.01
N ALA A 218 -17.35 63.06 -32.74
CA ALA A 218 -17.53 64.03 -31.67
C ALA A 218 -16.65 65.28 -31.87
N THR A 219 -15.38 65.12 -32.25
CA THR A 219 -14.49 66.27 -32.53
C THR A 219 -14.95 67.07 -33.75
N ALA A 220 -15.42 66.41 -34.81
CA ALA A 220 -15.95 67.09 -36.00
C ALA A 220 -17.21 67.93 -35.68
N VAL A 221 -18.13 67.38 -34.87
CA VAL A 221 -19.32 68.12 -34.42
C VAL A 221 -18.91 69.36 -33.62
N ILE A 222 -17.96 69.22 -32.69
CA ILE A 222 -17.50 70.36 -31.88
C ILE A 222 -16.93 71.48 -32.77
N VAL A 223 -16.09 71.14 -33.76
CA VAL A 223 -15.47 72.13 -34.66
C VAL A 223 -16.48 72.84 -35.57
N VAL A 224 -17.56 72.17 -35.99
CA VAL A 224 -18.60 72.76 -36.85
C VAL A 224 -19.51 73.73 -36.08
N PHE A 225 -19.71 73.49 -34.79
CA PHE A 225 -20.59 74.30 -33.93
C PHE A 225 -19.86 75.35 -33.06
N SER A 226 -18.53 75.45 -33.18
CA SER A 226 -17.68 76.48 -32.56
C SER A 226 -17.30 77.58 -33.54
#